data_AF-A0A0N4Z365-F1
#
_entry.id   AF-A0A0N4Z365-F1
#
_cell.length_a   1.000
_cell.length_b   1.000
_cell.length_c   1.000
_cell.angle_alpha   90.00
_cell.angle_beta   90.00
_cell.angle_gamma   90.00
#
_symmetry.space_group_name_H-M   'P 1'
#
loop_
_entity.id
_entity.type
_entity.pdbx_description
1 polymer ?
#
loop_
_entity_poly.entity_id
_entity_poly.type
_entity_poly.pdbx_seq_one_letter_code
_entity_poly.pdbx_strand_id
1 'polypeptide(L)'
;MFVLFKFEVKMYIKTIFSLIFISSLFILTVHSDAASAVLGAAKGFGLSKLTEMFGKNFSTKDLEPNNLKDLTTKALMTGEVISMFEKNKNELMNVANDKQKGALQKLGDVKNIFMNFKKTMDENPKAFDLLKDNWKTVVEQIFKANNLQILLPLLGKINSSASIYAGITTFILPVIVAFFYKH
;
A
#
# COMPACT_ATOMS: atom_id res chain seq x y z
N MET A 1 -30.94 44.64 35.38
CA MET A 1 -30.89 44.52 33.91
C MET A 1 -29.54 44.05 33.33
N PHE A 2 -28.46 43.89 34.14
CA PHE A 2 -27.14 43.43 33.63
C PHE A 2 -26.85 41.93 33.80
N VAL A 3 -27.63 41.22 34.63
CA VAL A 3 -27.37 39.80 34.94
C VAL A 3 -27.96 38.86 33.88
N LEU A 4 -29.08 39.22 33.27
CA LEU A 4 -29.72 38.43 32.21
C LEU A 4 -28.88 38.38 30.91
N PHE A 5 -28.19 39.47 30.56
CA PHE A 5 -27.38 39.53 29.33
C PHE A 5 -26.13 38.62 29.38
N LYS A 6 -25.54 38.43 30.57
CA LYS A 6 -24.39 37.52 30.74
C LYS A 6 -24.77 36.04 30.64
N PHE A 7 -26.04 35.69 30.91
CA PHE A 7 -26.47 34.30 30.90
C PHE A 7 -26.77 33.80 29.47
N GLU A 8 -27.37 34.65 28.64
CA GLU A 8 -27.69 34.30 27.24
C GLU A 8 -26.46 34.15 26.36
N VAL A 9 -25.45 35.02 26.51
CA VAL A 9 -24.19 34.91 25.75
C VAL A 9 -23.43 33.62 26.08
N LYS A 10 -23.45 33.20 27.36
CA LYS A 10 -22.79 31.96 27.80
C LYS A 10 -23.49 30.71 27.26
N MET A 11 -24.82 30.76 27.11
CA MET A 11 -25.61 29.66 26.56
C MET A 11 -25.40 29.53 25.04
N TYR A 12 -25.35 30.66 24.31
CA TYR A 12 -25.14 30.68 22.86
C TYR A 12 -23.74 30.19 22.46
N ILE A 13 -22.70 30.56 23.21
CA ILE A 13 -21.32 30.10 22.96
C ILE A 13 -21.19 28.59 23.17
N LYS A 14 -21.89 28.02 24.16
CA LYS A 14 -21.87 26.57 24.44
C LYS A 14 -22.54 25.77 23.33
N THR A 15 -23.66 26.27 22.80
CA THR A 15 -24.41 25.62 21.71
C THR A 15 -23.65 25.67 20.38
N ILE A 16 -22.96 26.79 20.09
CA ILE A 16 -22.11 26.92 18.89
C ILE A 16 -20.86 26.03 19.00
N PHE A 17 -20.20 25.96 20.17
CA PHE A 17 -19.07 25.05 20.37
C PHE A 17 -19.50 23.57 20.26
N SER A 18 -20.69 23.21 20.72
CA SER A 18 -21.23 21.86 20.57
C SER A 18 -21.55 21.50 19.12
N LEU A 19 -22.03 22.46 18.31
CA LEU A 19 -22.33 22.23 16.90
C LEU A 19 -21.06 22.09 16.04
N ILE A 20 -20.02 22.87 16.32
CA ILE A 20 -18.72 22.75 15.63
C ILE A 20 -18.07 21.40 15.96
N PHE A 21 -18.19 20.93 17.22
CA PHE A 21 -17.64 19.64 17.64
C PHE A 21 -18.37 18.42 17.03
N ILE A 22 -19.67 18.55 16.72
CA ILE A 22 -20.43 17.47 16.07
C ILE A 22 -20.16 17.43 14.55
N SER A 23 -19.87 18.58 13.91
CA SER A 23 -19.49 18.61 12.49
C SER A 23 -18.07 18.11 12.19
N SER A 24 -17.14 18.16 13.16
CA SER A 24 -15.81 17.54 13.02
C SER A 24 -15.82 16.05 13.36
N LEU A 25 -16.96 15.52 13.81
CA LEU A 25 -17.24 14.10 13.99
C LEU A 25 -17.87 13.44 12.76
N PHE A 26 -17.78 14.09 11.59
CA PHE A 26 -17.40 13.34 10.39
C PHE A 26 -15.95 12.87 10.58
N ILE A 27 -15.83 11.88 11.46
CA ILE A 27 -14.83 10.86 11.39
C ILE A 27 -14.92 10.41 9.94
N LEU A 28 -14.00 10.93 9.13
CA LEU A 28 -13.32 10.13 8.15
C LEU A 28 -13.13 8.78 8.85
N THR A 29 -14.02 7.85 8.55
CA THR A 29 -13.63 6.46 8.46
C THR A 29 -12.62 6.45 7.31
N VAL A 30 -11.43 7.00 7.58
CA VAL A 30 -10.20 6.33 7.25
C VAL A 30 -10.45 4.98 7.94
N HIS A 31 -11.08 4.08 7.19
CA HIS A 31 -10.58 2.74 7.14
C HIS A 31 -9.10 2.97 6.86
N SER A 32 -8.31 3.14 7.94
CA SER A 32 -6.89 2.81 7.95
C SER A 32 -6.92 1.30 7.82
N ASP A 33 -7.32 0.93 6.63
CA ASP A 33 -7.70 -0.37 6.18
C ASP A 33 -6.48 -1.20 6.53
N ALA A 34 -6.66 -2.40 7.07
CA ALA A 34 -5.52 -3.27 7.31
C ALA A 34 -4.61 -3.25 6.07
N ALA A 35 -5.19 -3.10 4.87
CA ALA A 35 -4.51 -2.78 3.62
C ALA A 35 -3.41 -1.70 3.66
N SER A 36 -3.66 -0.53 4.25
CA SER A 36 -2.69 0.57 4.37
C SER A 36 -1.49 0.26 5.26
N ALA A 37 -1.63 -0.66 6.23
CA ALA A 37 -0.53 -0.97 7.16
C ALA A 37 0.59 -1.79 6.51
N VAL A 38 0.29 -2.69 5.55
CA VAL A 38 1.33 -3.43 4.81
C VAL A 38 1.80 -2.67 3.58
N LEU A 39 0.95 -1.88 2.93
CA LEU A 39 1.43 -0.89 1.96
C LEU A 39 2.38 0.12 2.64
N GLY A 40 2.09 0.48 3.89
CA GLY A 40 2.95 1.27 4.76
C GLY A 40 4.24 0.55 5.17
N ALA A 41 4.20 -0.77 5.38
CA ALA A 41 5.37 -1.59 5.69
C ALA A 41 6.23 -1.97 4.45
N ALA A 42 5.65 -1.95 3.26
CA ALA A 42 6.33 -2.24 1.98
C ALA A 42 7.27 -1.11 1.54
N LYS A 43 7.07 0.12 2.04
CA LYS A 43 7.84 1.35 1.73
C LYS A 43 9.34 1.33 2.04
N GLY A 44 9.93 0.17 2.33
CA GLY A 44 11.36 0.01 2.63
C GLY A 44 12.20 -0.54 1.48
N PHE A 45 11.60 -1.00 0.37
CA PHE A 45 12.36 -1.55 -0.75
C PHE A 45 12.73 -0.44 -1.74
N GLY A 46 14.02 -0.13 -1.84
CA GLY A 46 14.51 0.81 -2.85
C GLY A 46 14.27 0.30 -4.27
N LEU A 47 14.10 1.23 -5.21
CA LEU A 47 13.92 0.97 -6.65
C LEU A 47 14.94 -0.03 -7.21
N SER A 48 16.20 0.03 -6.76
CA SER A 48 17.26 -0.90 -7.20
C SER A 48 16.90 -2.36 -6.89
N LYS A 49 16.40 -2.64 -5.68
CA LYS A 49 16.06 -3.99 -5.24
C LYS A 49 14.79 -4.52 -5.93
N LEU A 50 13.85 -3.62 -6.21
CA LEU A 50 12.65 -3.94 -6.98
C LEU A 50 12.99 -4.19 -8.45
N THR A 51 13.93 -3.42 -9.01
CA THR A 51 14.43 -3.63 -10.38
C THR A 51 15.26 -4.91 -10.49
N GLU A 52 15.99 -5.29 -9.44
CA GLU A 52 16.70 -6.57 -9.37
C GLU A 52 15.72 -7.74 -9.36
N MET A 53 14.69 -7.71 -8.50
CA MET A 53 13.69 -8.78 -8.44
C MET A 53 12.79 -8.83 -9.68
N PHE A 54 12.32 -7.68 -10.15
CA PHE A 54 11.32 -7.58 -11.23
C PHE A 54 11.91 -7.09 -12.56
N GLY A 55 13.21 -7.31 -12.75
CA GLY A 55 13.94 -6.86 -13.93
C GLY A 55 13.55 -7.59 -15.22
N LYS A 56 14.37 -7.40 -16.26
CA LYS A 56 14.12 -7.89 -17.62
C LYS A 56 13.86 -9.41 -17.73
N ASN A 57 14.38 -10.20 -16.79
CA ASN A 57 14.26 -11.66 -16.78
C ASN A 57 13.24 -12.19 -15.77
N PHE A 58 12.40 -11.30 -15.22
CA PHE A 58 11.41 -11.69 -14.22
C PHE A 58 10.47 -12.79 -14.73
N SER A 59 10.30 -13.81 -13.90
CA SER A 59 9.33 -14.89 -14.03
C SER A 59 8.48 -14.97 -12.77
N THR A 60 7.22 -15.37 -12.91
CA THR A 60 6.36 -15.63 -11.74
C THR A 60 6.93 -16.72 -10.82
N LYS A 61 7.81 -17.58 -11.32
CA LYS A 61 8.52 -18.58 -10.52
C LYS A 61 9.48 -17.95 -9.51
N ASP A 62 10.00 -16.76 -9.80
CA ASP A 62 10.88 -16.02 -8.88
C ASP A 62 10.12 -15.60 -7.62
N LEU A 63 8.78 -15.60 -7.67
CA LEU A 63 7.90 -15.33 -6.54
C LEU A 63 7.45 -16.59 -5.79
N GLU A 64 7.87 -17.81 -6.16
CA GLU A 64 7.48 -19.02 -5.43
C GLU A 64 8.22 -19.11 -4.07
N PRO A 65 7.52 -19.10 -2.93
CA PRO A 65 8.18 -19.01 -1.64
C PRO A 65 8.63 -20.39 -1.14
N ASN A 66 9.76 -20.41 -0.44
CA ASN A 66 10.29 -21.62 0.20
C ASN A 66 9.89 -21.77 1.67
N ASN A 67 9.53 -20.66 2.33
CA ASN A 67 9.08 -20.62 3.71
C ASN A 67 8.28 -19.33 3.97
N LEU A 68 7.72 -19.19 5.17
CA LEU A 68 6.89 -18.04 5.54
C LEU A 68 7.64 -16.70 5.47
N LYS A 69 8.91 -16.66 5.89
CA LYS A 69 9.72 -15.43 5.85
C LYS A 69 9.95 -14.98 4.40
N ASP A 70 10.25 -15.94 3.53
CA ASP A 70 10.41 -15.72 2.10
C ASP A 70 9.11 -15.25 1.44
N LEU A 71 7.99 -15.89 1.76
CA LEU A 71 6.65 -15.46 1.33
C LEU A 71 6.36 -14.02 1.72
N THR A 72 6.54 -13.66 2.99
CA THR A 72 6.32 -12.29 3.47
C THR A 72 7.20 -11.29 2.72
N THR A 73 8.46 -11.65 2.47
CA THR A 73 9.39 -10.78 1.73
C THR A 73 8.91 -10.56 0.29
N LYS A 74 8.53 -11.63 -0.41
CA LYS A 74 8.02 -11.58 -1.79
C LYS A 74 6.70 -10.83 -1.90
N ALA A 75 5.81 -11.02 -0.93
CA ALA A 75 4.56 -10.28 -0.82
C ALA A 75 4.81 -8.78 -0.61
N LEU A 76 5.73 -8.40 0.29
CA LEU A 76 6.08 -7.00 0.52
C LEU A 76 6.69 -6.34 -0.73
N MET A 77 7.61 -7.00 -1.42
CA MET A 77 8.20 -6.47 -2.65
C MET A 77 7.17 -6.31 -3.77
N THR A 78 6.24 -7.27 -3.89
CA THR A 78 5.12 -7.18 -4.85
C THR A 78 4.20 -6.01 -4.51
N GLY A 79 3.87 -5.82 -3.23
CA GLY A 79 3.09 -4.69 -2.75
C GLY A 79 3.76 -3.34 -3.04
N GLU A 80 5.09 -3.26 -2.93
CA GLU A 80 5.83 -2.04 -3.25
C GLU A 80 5.83 -1.75 -4.76
N VAL A 81 5.99 -2.76 -5.61
CA VAL A 81 5.85 -2.59 -7.07
C VAL A 81 4.47 -2.09 -7.46
N ILE A 82 3.41 -2.67 -6.88
CA ILE A 82 2.03 -2.21 -7.10
C ILE A 82 1.89 -0.75 -6.66
N SER A 83 2.40 -0.40 -5.47
CA SER A 83 2.37 0.96 -4.93
C SER A 83 3.08 1.96 -5.81
N MET A 84 4.24 1.60 -6.36
CA MET A 84 4.99 2.46 -7.26
C MET A 84 4.21 2.70 -8.56
N PHE A 85 3.60 1.67 -9.14
CA PHE A 85 2.77 1.87 -10.32
C PHE A 85 1.51 2.68 -10.05
N GLU A 86 0.87 2.49 -8.90
CA GLU A 86 -0.27 3.33 -8.50
C GLU A 86 0.13 4.80 -8.33
N LYS A 87 1.19 5.06 -7.56
CA LYS A 87 1.68 6.41 -7.27
C LYS A 87 2.07 7.16 -8.54
N ASN A 88 2.71 6.47 -9.49
CA ASN A 88 3.23 7.07 -10.71
C ASN A 88 2.30 6.84 -11.92
N LYS A 89 1.07 6.34 -11.71
CA LYS A 89 0.16 5.96 -12.80
C LYS A 89 0.00 7.07 -13.84
N ASN A 90 -0.24 8.29 -13.41
CA ASN A 90 -0.48 9.42 -14.32
C ASN A 90 0.75 9.76 -15.16
N GLU A 91 1.94 9.76 -14.56
CA GLU A 91 3.20 9.98 -15.28
C GLU A 91 3.48 8.85 -16.27
N LEU A 92 3.25 7.61 -15.84
CA LEU A 92 3.48 6.42 -16.65
C LEU A 92 2.52 6.33 -17.84
N MET A 93 1.27 6.80 -17.71
CA MET A 93 0.32 6.85 -18.83
C MET A 93 0.84 7.68 -20.01
N ASN A 94 1.69 8.69 -19.76
CA ASN A 94 2.26 9.55 -20.82
C ASN A 94 3.40 8.87 -21.59
N VAL A 95 4.09 7.91 -20.97
CA VAL A 95 5.28 7.25 -21.54
C VAL A 95 5.04 5.77 -21.87
N ALA A 96 3.83 5.27 -21.59
CA ALA A 96 3.39 3.91 -21.83
C ALA A 96 2.86 3.71 -23.26
N ASN A 97 3.10 2.54 -23.82
CA ASN A 97 2.41 2.08 -25.03
C ASN A 97 0.98 1.61 -24.73
N ASP A 98 0.19 1.27 -25.76
CA ASP A 98 -1.23 0.93 -25.59
C ASP A 98 -1.48 -0.29 -24.69
N LYS A 99 -0.63 -1.33 -24.79
CA LYS A 99 -0.71 -2.51 -23.93
C LYS A 99 -0.43 -2.14 -22.47
N GLN A 100 0.56 -1.29 -22.23
CA GLN A 100 0.91 -0.79 -20.91
C GLN A 100 -0.20 0.11 -20.34
N LYS A 101 -0.81 0.98 -21.14
CA LYS A 101 -1.97 1.79 -20.70
C LYS A 101 -3.14 0.91 -20.28
N GLY A 102 -3.46 -0.13 -21.05
CA GLY A 102 -4.48 -1.12 -20.68
C GLY A 102 -4.16 -1.83 -19.35
N ALA A 103 -2.90 -2.16 -19.09
CA ALA A 103 -2.48 -2.74 -17.81
C ALA A 103 -2.51 -1.72 -16.65
N LEU A 104 -2.12 -0.45 -16.87
CA LEU A 104 -2.20 0.62 -15.88
C LEU A 104 -3.65 0.91 -15.45
N GLN A 105 -4.62 0.72 -16.35
CA GLN A 105 -6.04 0.85 -16.03
C GLN A 105 -6.51 -0.23 -15.04
N LYS A 106 -5.94 -1.44 -15.10
CA LYS A 106 -6.26 -2.58 -14.22
C LYS A 106 -5.58 -2.56 -12.85
N LEU A 107 -4.81 -1.51 -12.53
CA LEU A 107 -4.10 -1.44 -11.24
C LEU A 107 -5.03 -1.52 -10.02
N GLY A 108 -6.28 -1.04 -10.13
CA GLY A 108 -7.27 -1.19 -9.07
C GLY A 108 -7.59 -2.67 -8.77
N ASP A 109 -7.78 -3.48 -9.81
CA ASP A 109 -8.02 -4.93 -9.67
C ASP A 109 -6.80 -5.63 -9.09
N VAL A 110 -5.60 -5.29 -9.59
CA VAL A 110 -4.32 -5.80 -9.08
C VAL A 110 -4.18 -5.53 -7.58
N LYS A 111 -4.48 -4.31 -7.14
CA LYS A 111 -4.45 -3.93 -5.74
C LYS A 111 -5.47 -4.73 -4.93
N ASN A 112 -6.71 -4.84 -5.40
CA ASN A 112 -7.75 -5.58 -4.68
C ASN A 112 -7.37 -7.05 -4.48
N ILE A 113 -6.83 -7.71 -5.51
CA ILE A 113 -6.32 -9.09 -5.43
C ILE A 113 -5.21 -9.19 -4.37
N PHE A 114 -4.25 -8.28 -4.41
CA PHE A 114 -3.16 -8.23 -3.44
C PHE A 114 -3.67 -7.98 -2.01
N MET A 115 -4.65 -7.09 -1.82
CA MET A 115 -5.22 -6.82 -0.51
C MET A 115 -5.97 -8.01 0.07
N ASN A 116 -6.68 -8.78 -0.76
CA ASN A 116 -7.34 -10.00 -0.33
C ASN A 116 -6.34 -11.06 0.16
N PHE A 117 -5.22 -11.20 -0.56
CA PHE A 117 -4.12 -12.06 -0.12
C PHE A 117 -3.56 -11.61 1.22
N LYS A 118 -3.31 -10.30 1.36
CA LYS A 118 -2.78 -9.72 2.59
C LYS A 118 -3.71 -9.98 3.79
N LYS A 119 -5.02 -9.80 3.61
CA LYS A 119 -6.02 -10.18 4.61
C LYS A 119 -5.92 -11.66 4.98
N THR A 120 -5.75 -12.54 3.99
CA THR A 120 -5.57 -13.99 4.21
C THR A 120 -4.32 -14.28 5.04
N MET A 121 -3.20 -13.59 4.79
CA MET A 121 -1.98 -13.71 5.61
C MET A 121 -2.20 -13.28 7.06
N ASP A 122 -2.89 -12.16 7.28
CA ASP A 122 -3.19 -11.63 8.61
C ASP A 122 -4.10 -12.58 9.40
N GLU A 123 -5.07 -13.20 8.74
CA GLU A 123 -5.99 -14.18 9.32
C GLU A 123 -5.33 -15.55 9.57
N ASN A 124 -4.29 -15.89 8.80
CA ASN A 124 -3.65 -17.22 8.82
C ASN A 124 -2.12 -17.17 8.99
N PRO A 125 -1.56 -16.45 9.98
CA PRO A 125 -0.16 -16.03 9.99
C PRO A 125 0.88 -17.16 10.11
N LYS A 126 0.45 -18.40 10.39
CA LYS A 126 1.34 -19.57 10.52
C LYS A 126 1.06 -20.67 9.49
N ALA A 127 0.05 -20.51 8.64
CA ALA A 127 -0.40 -21.55 7.71
C ALA A 127 0.35 -21.47 6.38
N PHE A 128 1.65 -21.78 6.39
CA PHE A 128 2.50 -21.59 5.21
C PHE A 128 1.99 -22.31 3.96
N ASP A 129 1.56 -23.56 4.07
CA ASP A 129 1.10 -24.34 2.90
C ASP A 129 -0.15 -23.69 2.25
N LEU A 130 -1.13 -23.32 3.07
CA LEU A 130 -2.33 -22.59 2.62
C LEU A 130 -1.94 -21.26 1.95
N LEU A 131 -1.07 -20.49 2.59
CA LEU A 131 -0.66 -19.19 2.09
C LEU A 131 0.19 -19.30 0.82
N LYS A 132 0.99 -20.35 0.67
CA LYS A 132 1.79 -20.63 -0.52
C LYS A 132 0.90 -20.91 -1.73
N ASP A 133 -0.13 -21.73 -1.58
CA ASP A 133 -1.06 -22.05 -2.67
C ASP A 133 -1.92 -20.85 -3.06
N ASN A 134 -2.38 -20.08 -2.07
CA ASN A 134 -3.08 -18.82 -2.33
C ASN A 134 -2.16 -17.81 -3.05
N TRP A 135 -0.93 -17.66 -2.58
CA TRP A 135 0.06 -16.78 -3.18
C TRP A 135 0.35 -17.12 -4.64
N LYS A 136 0.47 -18.41 -4.98
CA LYS A 136 0.62 -18.84 -6.38
C LYS A 136 -0.51 -18.32 -7.25
N THR A 137 -1.75 -18.46 -6.78
CA THR A 137 -2.95 -17.95 -7.48
C THR A 137 -2.90 -16.43 -7.65
N VAL A 138 -2.52 -15.71 -6.59
CA VAL A 138 -2.39 -14.25 -6.57
C VAL A 138 -1.35 -13.77 -7.58
N VAL A 139 -0.17 -14.41 -7.61
CA VAL A 139 0.89 -14.08 -8.57
C VAL A 139 0.42 -14.26 -10.01
N GLU A 140 -0.29 -15.35 -10.31
CA GLU A 140 -0.83 -15.57 -11.65
C GLU A 140 -1.88 -14.54 -12.04
N GLN A 141 -2.78 -14.19 -11.12
CA GLN A 141 -3.80 -13.17 -11.38
C GLN A 141 -3.18 -11.79 -11.59
N ILE A 142 -2.19 -11.40 -10.78
CA ILE A 142 -1.55 -10.08 -10.85
C ILE A 142 -0.68 -9.97 -12.10
N PHE A 143 0.26 -10.90 -12.29
CA PHE A 143 1.27 -10.76 -13.33
C PHE A 143 0.82 -11.24 -14.70
N LYS A 144 -0.01 -12.30 -14.78
CA LYS A 144 -0.48 -12.86 -16.05
C LYS A 144 -1.85 -12.32 -16.44
N ALA A 145 -2.88 -12.48 -15.60
CA ALA A 145 -4.26 -12.10 -15.98
C ALA A 145 -4.47 -10.58 -16.05
N ASN A 146 -3.89 -9.86 -15.09
CA ASN A 146 -3.96 -8.39 -15.01
C ASN A 146 -2.74 -7.68 -15.61
N ASN A 147 -1.82 -8.43 -16.22
CA ASN A 147 -0.71 -7.91 -17.01
C ASN A 147 0.26 -6.99 -16.26
N LEU A 148 0.42 -7.11 -14.93
CA LEU A 148 1.43 -6.34 -14.20
C LEU A 148 2.84 -6.57 -14.75
N GLN A 149 3.11 -7.77 -15.30
CA GLN A 149 4.40 -8.08 -15.93
C GLN A 149 4.75 -7.13 -17.10
N ILE A 150 3.75 -6.64 -17.84
CA ILE A 150 3.95 -5.72 -18.96
C ILE A 150 4.37 -4.32 -18.47
N LEU A 151 4.07 -3.99 -17.21
CA LEU A 151 4.43 -2.73 -16.58
C LEU A 151 5.86 -2.71 -16.07
N LEU A 152 6.48 -3.86 -15.79
CA LEU A 152 7.82 -3.96 -15.19
C LEU A 152 8.91 -3.15 -15.92
N PRO A 153 8.97 -3.09 -17.27
CA PRO A 153 9.91 -2.23 -17.97
C PRO A 153 9.75 -0.72 -17.67
N LEU A 154 8.58 -0.29 -17.19
CA LEU A 154 8.32 1.09 -16.80
C LEU A 154 8.90 1.43 -15.42
N LEU A 155 9.30 0.46 -14.60
CA LEU A 155 10.00 0.72 -13.32
C LEU A 155 11.24 1.59 -13.53
N GLY A 156 11.99 1.33 -14.60
CA GLY A 156 13.17 2.13 -14.96
C GLY A 156 12.84 3.58 -15.35
N LYS A 157 11.58 3.89 -15.70
CA LYS A 157 11.12 5.24 -16.05
C LYS A 157 10.69 6.06 -14.84
N ILE A 158 10.38 5.42 -13.70
CA ILE A 158 9.91 6.09 -12.47
C ILE A 158 11.01 6.98 -11.85
N ASN A 159 12.28 6.71 -12.13
CA ASN A 159 13.40 7.50 -11.61
C ASN A 159 14.02 8.47 -12.64
N SER A 160 13.54 8.49 -13.88
CA SER A 160 13.99 9.45 -14.89
C SER A 160 13.33 10.83 -14.76
N SER A 161 12.29 10.95 -13.91
CA SER A 161 11.53 12.18 -13.64
C SER A 161 11.75 12.75 -12.22
N ALA A 162 12.52 12.09 -11.35
CA ALA A 162 12.67 12.49 -9.96
C ALA A 162 13.88 13.42 -9.73
N SER A 163 13.77 14.67 -10.16
CA SER A 163 14.39 15.75 -9.39
C SER A 163 13.43 16.13 -8.27
N ILE A 164 13.99 16.18 -7.05
CA ILE A 164 13.43 16.85 -5.86
C ILE A 164 12.19 16.18 -5.22
N TYR A 165 12.39 15.27 -4.27
CA TYR A 165 11.65 15.24 -2.99
C TYR A 165 12.39 14.30 -2.01
N ALA A 166 13.60 14.72 -1.62
CA ALA A 166 14.22 14.27 -0.38
C ALA A 166 13.49 14.96 0.77
N GLY A 167 12.43 14.35 1.28
CA GLY A 167 11.61 14.94 2.32
C GLY A 167 10.95 13.87 3.17
N ILE A 168 11.47 13.75 4.40
CA ILE A 168 10.80 13.24 5.60
C ILE A 168 10.29 11.79 5.58
N THR A 169 11.15 10.87 6.03
CA THR A 169 10.73 9.74 6.87
C THR A 169 11.69 9.57 8.04
N THR A 170 11.58 10.51 8.97
CA THR A 170 11.93 10.38 10.38
C THR A 170 11.07 9.25 10.96
N PHE A 171 11.73 8.22 11.51
CA PHE A 171 11.25 7.30 12.55
C PHE A 171 9.92 6.53 12.33
N ILE A 172 10.00 5.26 11.90
CA ILE A 172 9.32 4.12 12.57
C ILE A 172 10.15 2.84 12.34
N LEU A 173 11.27 2.71 13.04
CA LEU A 173 11.93 1.43 13.29
C LEU A 173 12.04 1.30 14.81
N PRO A 174 10.96 0.85 15.48
CA PRO A 174 11.13 -0.25 16.43
C PRO A 174 9.85 -1.07 16.63
N VAL A 175 9.31 -1.75 15.61
CA VAL A 175 8.23 -2.74 15.83
C VAL A 175 8.62 -4.17 15.43
N ILE A 176 9.62 -4.36 14.56
CA ILE A 176 10.03 -5.72 14.15
C ILE A 176 11.05 -6.34 15.12
N VAL A 177 11.91 -5.54 15.77
CA VAL A 177 12.89 -6.08 16.75
C VAL A 177 12.21 -6.58 18.04
N ALA A 178 11.06 -6.02 18.41
CA ALA A 178 10.31 -6.47 19.59
C ALA A 178 9.69 -7.87 19.43
N PHE A 179 9.51 -8.37 18.20
CA PHE A 179 8.99 -9.72 17.94
C PHE A 179 10.07 -10.80 17.87
N PHE A 180 11.35 -10.44 17.68
CA PHE A 180 12.45 -11.41 17.58
C PHE A 180 13.26 -11.57 18.88
N TYR A 181 13.07 -10.72 19.88
CA TYR A 181 13.83 -10.77 21.15
C TYR A 181 13.09 -11.41 22.32
N LYS A 182 11.93 -12.03 22.09
CA LYS A 182 11.20 -12.78 23.10
C LYS A 182 11.10 -14.25 22.72
N HIS A 183 12.25 -14.92 22.69
CA HIS A 183 12.44 -16.32 23.07
C HIS A 183 13.91 -16.58 23.36
#